data_AF-A0A358SU60-F1
#
_entry.id   AF-A0A358SU60-F1
#
_cell.length_a   1.000
_cell.length_b   1.000
_cell.length_c   1.000
_cell.angle_alpha   90.00
_cell.angle_beta   90.00
_cell.angle_gamma   90.00
#
_symmetry.space_group_name_H-M   'P 1'
#
loop_
_entity.id
_entity.type
_entity.pdbx_description
1 polymer ?
#
loop_
_entity_poly.entity_id
_entity_poly.type
_entity_poly.pdbx_seq_one_letter_code
_entity_poly.pdbx_strand_id
1 'polypeptide(L)'
;MYFTELGDYEMNNHVVEYEPDRRIGWEPEAGRGHPNAAPEASRQARWGQRWSFELTPDGPDAAIVTEVFDCSRVPEDERVDIDNGSIWVESMNRTLERLDGLCARQPGAAATPD
;
A
#
# COMPACT_ATOMS: atom_id res chain seq x y z
N MET A 1 1.03 -3.75 4.39
CA MET A 1 2.11 -4.74 4.53
C MET A 1 2.10 -5.34 5.92
N TYR A 2 2.61 -6.55 6.06
CA TYR A 2 2.63 -7.31 7.31
C TYR A 2 3.98 -7.18 7.99
N PHE A 3 3.98 -6.88 9.29
CA PHE A 3 5.15 -6.74 10.13
C PHE A 3 5.18 -7.92 11.11
N THR A 4 5.98 -8.92 10.77
CA THR A 4 5.99 -10.23 11.42
C THR A 4 6.21 -10.18 12.93
N GLU A 5 6.94 -9.17 13.41
CA GLU A 5 7.27 -9.00 14.83
C GLU A 5 6.05 -8.76 15.73
N LEU A 6 4.91 -8.33 15.15
CA LEU A 6 3.68 -8.02 15.90
C LEU A 6 2.72 -9.21 16.01
N GLY A 7 3.02 -10.36 15.40
CA GLY A 7 2.13 -11.52 15.42
C GLY A 7 0.84 -11.30 14.62
N ASP A 8 -0.30 -11.71 15.17
CA ASP A 8 -1.60 -11.56 14.52
C ASP A 8 -2.22 -10.20 14.84
N TYR A 9 -2.36 -9.35 13.82
CA TYR A 9 -2.94 -8.03 13.97
C TYR A 9 -3.66 -7.56 12.70
N GLU A 10 -4.57 -6.61 12.85
CA GLU A 10 -5.32 -6.00 11.76
C GLU A 10 -4.73 -4.64 11.38
N MET A 11 -4.66 -4.37 10.07
CA MET A 11 -4.49 -3.01 9.51
C MET A 11 -5.77 -2.57 8.83
N ASN A 12 -6.41 -1.56 9.41
CA ASN A 12 -7.58 -0.92 8.84
C ASN A 12 -7.10 0.11 7.81
N ASN A 13 -7.21 -0.23 6.51
CA ASN A 13 -6.77 0.68 5.44
C ASN A 13 -7.92 1.59 5.02
N HIS A 14 -7.66 2.89 4.96
CA HIS A 14 -8.63 3.90 4.54
C HIS A 14 -8.20 4.49 3.21
N VAL A 15 -9.03 4.34 2.17
CA VAL A 15 -8.80 4.99 0.87
C VAL A 15 -8.94 6.50 1.05
N VAL A 16 -7.88 7.23 0.70
CA VAL A 16 -7.81 8.70 0.79
C VAL A 16 -7.69 9.36 -0.58
N GLU A 17 -7.28 8.60 -1.60
CA GLU A 17 -7.20 9.04 -2.99
C GLU A 17 -7.75 7.93 -3.88
N TYR A 18 -8.63 8.29 -4.82
CA TYR A 18 -9.14 7.35 -5.82
C TYR A 18 -9.45 8.10 -7.11
N GLU A 19 -8.62 7.84 -8.12
CA GLU A 19 -8.81 8.26 -9.49
C GLU A 19 -8.82 7.00 -10.37
N PRO A 20 -9.97 6.62 -10.94
CA PRO A 20 -10.05 5.47 -11.83
C PRO A 20 -8.97 5.51 -12.91
N ASP A 21 -8.36 4.36 -13.16
CA ASP A 21 -7.30 4.15 -14.17
C ASP A 21 -6.03 5.01 -14.00
N ARG A 22 -5.88 5.71 -12.86
CA ARG A 22 -4.73 6.60 -12.61
C ARG A 22 -4.10 6.41 -11.25
N ARG A 23 -4.90 6.36 -10.18
CA ARG A 23 -4.35 6.33 -8.82
C ARG A 23 -5.31 5.75 -7.80
N ILE A 24 -4.75 4.98 -6.88
CA ILE A 24 -5.39 4.66 -5.61
C ILE A 24 -4.38 4.86 -4.49
N GLY A 25 -4.78 5.60 -3.44
CA GLY A 25 -3.95 5.88 -2.28
C GLY A 25 -4.71 5.62 -0.99
N TRP A 26 -4.02 5.08 0.02
CA TRP A 26 -4.62 4.72 1.30
C TRP A 26 -3.68 5.00 2.48
N GLU A 27 -4.29 5.28 3.63
CA GLU A 27 -3.60 5.45 4.90
C GLU A 27 -3.97 4.27 5.83
N PRO A 28 -2.99 3.56 6.40
CA PRO A 28 -3.24 2.48 7.34
C PRO A 28 -3.50 3.02 8.76
N GLU A 29 -4.37 2.33 9.48
CA GLU A 29 -4.67 2.54 10.89
C GLU A 29 -4.51 1.23 11.66
N ALA A 30 -3.89 1.29 12.83
CA ALA A 30 -3.79 0.20 13.80
C ALA A 30 -5.18 -0.34 14.15
N GLY A 31 -5.43 -1.60 13.79
CA GLY A 31 -6.64 -2.34 14.15
C GLY A 31 -6.41 -3.29 15.31
N ARG A 32 -7.35 -4.23 15.51
CA ARG A 32 -7.30 -5.20 16.61
C ARG A 32 -5.98 -5.99 16.59
N GLY A 33 -5.41 -6.21 17.78
CA GLY A 33 -4.17 -6.97 17.94
C GLY A 33 -2.89 -6.15 17.71
N HIS A 34 -3.00 -4.96 17.11
CA HIS A 34 -1.85 -4.07 16.95
C HIS A 34 -1.57 -3.31 18.27
N PRO A 35 -0.31 -3.21 18.74
CA PRO A 35 0.01 -2.50 20.00
C PRO A 35 -0.52 -1.07 20.04
N ASN A 36 -0.45 -0.35 18.91
CA ASN A 36 -0.92 1.03 18.82
C ASN A 36 -2.45 1.21 18.78
N ALA A 37 -3.22 0.12 18.77
CA ALA A 37 -4.67 0.16 18.88
C ALA A 37 -5.15 0.01 20.34
N ALA A 38 -4.23 -0.28 21.27
CA ALA A 38 -4.57 -0.41 22.68
C ALA A 38 -4.91 0.96 23.30
N PRO A 39 -5.87 1.05 24.25
CA PRO A 39 -6.23 2.31 24.92
C PRO A 39 -5.04 3.03 25.58
N GLU A 40 -4.08 2.27 26.10
CA GLU A 40 -2.86 2.73 26.75
C GLU A 40 -1.65 2.88 25.82
N ALA A 41 -1.84 2.81 24.50
CA ALA A 41 -0.76 2.91 23.54
C ALA A 41 -0.02 4.25 23.67
N SER A 42 1.32 4.17 23.73
CA SER A 42 2.18 5.35 23.70
C SER A 42 2.24 6.01 22.32
N ARG A 43 1.90 5.26 21.27
CA ARG A 43 1.93 5.67 19.86
C ARG A 43 0.53 5.73 19.28
N GLN A 44 0.31 6.66 18.36
CA GLN A 44 -0.98 6.81 17.70
C GLN A 44 -1.28 5.61 16.79
N ALA A 45 -2.56 5.30 16.61
CA ALA A 45 -3.01 4.25 15.69
C ALA A 45 -2.73 4.59 14.22
N ARG A 46 -2.73 5.88 13.85
CA ARG A 46 -2.34 6.38 12.53
C ARG A 46 -1.03 7.13 12.65
N TRP A 47 -0.05 6.77 11.81
CA TRP A 47 1.23 7.48 11.78
C TRP A 47 1.34 8.47 10.62
N GLY A 48 0.35 8.51 9.72
CA GLY A 48 0.35 9.43 8.58
C GLY A 48 1.14 8.95 7.37
N GLN A 49 1.64 7.72 7.39
CA GLN A 49 2.18 7.06 6.21
C GLN A 49 1.08 6.85 5.18
N ARG A 50 1.45 6.96 3.91
CA ARG A 50 0.54 6.74 2.78
C ARG A 50 1.15 5.72 1.84
N TRP A 51 0.30 4.82 1.37
CA TRP A 51 0.60 3.94 0.26
C TRP A 51 -0.17 4.40 -0.96
N SER A 52 0.40 4.24 -2.14
CA SER A 52 -0.34 4.42 -3.39
C SER A 52 0.14 3.49 -4.49
N PHE A 53 -0.78 3.17 -5.39
CA PHE A 53 -0.45 2.73 -6.74
C PHE A 53 -0.75 3.85 -7.71
N GLU A 54 0.22 4.19 -8.54
CA GLU A 54 0.11 5.15 -9.63
C GLU A 54 0.22 4.42 -10.96
N LEU A 55 -0.76 4.61 -11.83
CA LEU A 55 -0.88 3.93 -13.11
C LEU A 55 -0.60 4.93 -14.22
N THR A 56 0.42 4.64 -15.03
CA THR A 56 0.73 5.38 -16.25
C THR A 56 0.40 4.49 -17.45
N PRO A 57 -0.49 4.91 -18.37
CA PRO A 57 -0.79 4.13 -19.56
C PRO A 57 0.46 3.80 -20.40
N ASP A 58 0.55 2.57 -20.88
CA ASP A 58 1.61 2.07 -21.76
C ASP A 58 1.00 1.37 -22.98
N GLY A 59 0.30 2.15 -23.81
CA GLY A 59 -0.48 1.65 -24.92
C GLY A 59 -1.94 1.30 -24.54
N PRO A 60 -2.67 0.59 -25.42
CA PRO A 60 -4.11 0.38 -25.25
C PRO A 60 -4.47 -0.63 -24.16
N ASP A 61 -3.59 -1.59 -23.89
CA ASP A 61 -3.88 -2.76 -23.04
C ASP A 61 -2.86 -2.96 -21.90
N ALA A 62 -2.05 -1.95 -21.59
CA ALA A 62 -1.04 -2.03 -20.55
C ALA A 62 -0.87 -0.70 -19.80
N ALA A 63 -0.35 -0.80 -18.57
CA ALA A 63 0.01 0.33 -17.73
C ALA A 63 1.27 0.01 -16.92
N ILE A 64 2.12 1.01 -16.76
CA ILE A 64 3.22 1.00 -15.80
C ILE A 64 2.62 1.32 -14.43
N VAL A 65 2.78 0.40 -13.48
CA VAL A 65 2.33 0.57 -12.09
C VAL A 65 3.53 0.94 -11.22
N THR A 66 3.45 2.09 -10.55
CA THR A 66 4.41 2.51 -9.53
C THR A 66 3.77 2.36 -8.15
N GLU A 67 4.32 1.51 -7.29
CA GLU A 67 3.96 1.47 -5.87
C GLU A 67 4.79 2.50 -5.11
N VAL A 68 4.14 3.34 -4.31
CA VAL A 68 4.79 4.39 -3.53
C VAL A 68 4.47 4.21 -2.05
N PHE A 69 5.51 4.32 -1.23
CA PHE A 69 5.40 4.48 0.21
C PHE A 69 5.86 5.88 0.60
N ASP A 70 4.92 6.73 1.01
CA ASP A 70 5.19 8.08 1.49
C ASP A 70 5.16 8.10 3.02
N CYS A 71 6.33 8.30 3.62
CA CYS A 71 6.48 8.49 5.07
C CYS A 71 6.78 9.94 5.47
N SER A 72 6.62 10.92 4.58
CA SER A 72 6.96 12.33 4.85
C SER A 72 6.20 12.93 6.05
N ARG A 73 4.98 12.44 6.30
CA ARG A 73 4.11 12.85 7.42
C ARG A 73 4.27 12.00 8.67
N VAL A 74 5.09 10.94 8.62
CA VAL A 74 5.37 10.07 9.76
C VAL A 74 6.32 10.80 10.71
N PRO A 75 6.07 10.73 12.05
CA PRO A 75 7.00 11.24 13.06
C PRO A 75 8.42 10.70 12.86
N GLU A 76 9.44 11.52 13.17
CA GLU A 76 10.83 11.20 12.83
C GLU A 76 11.35 9.91 13.50
N ASP A 77 11.01 9.72 14.77
CA ASP A 77 11.32 8.51 15.54
C ASP A 77 10.71 7.26 14.89
N GLU A 78 9.44 7.32 14.50
CA GLU A 78 8.79 6.21 13.79
C GLU A 78 9.34 5.99 12.38
N ARG A 79 9.77 7.04 11.67
CA ARG A 79 10.41 6.90 10.35
C ARG A 79 11.72 6.14 10.43
N VAL A 80 12.51 6.40 11.48
CA VAL A 80 13.78 5.69 11.71
C VAL A 80 13.51 4.22 12.01
N ASP A 81 12.50 3.91 12.83
CA ASP A 81 12.10 2.53 13.15
C ASP A 81 11.73 1.72 11.91
N ILE A 82 11.18 2.35 10.88
CA ILE A 82 10.83 1.71 9.60
C ILE A 82 11.88 1.91 8.49
N ASP A 83 13.08 2.38 8.83
CA ASP A 83 14.18 2.70 7.89
C ASP A 83 13.74 3.56 6.69
N ASN A 84 12.95 4.59 6.96
CA ASN A 84 12.31 5.46 5.96
C ASN A 84 11.54 4.69 4.87
N GLY A 85 11.05 3.49 5.20
CA GLY A 85 10.32 2.60 4.31
C GLY A 85 11.17 1.58 3.55
N SER A 86 12.50 1.61 3.67
CA SER A 86 13.40 0.70 2.94
C SER A 86 13.13 -0.77 3.28
N ILE A 87 12.64 -1.06 4.50
CA ILE A 87 12.25 -2.41 4.93
C ILE A 87 11.17 -3.05 4.04
N TRP A 88 10.42 -2.24 3.30
CA TRP A 88 9.29 -2.69 2.49
C TRP A 88 9.65 -3.02 1.05
N VAL A 89 10.80 -2.56 0.56
CA VAL A 89 11.18 -2.62 -0.87
C VAL A 89 11.07 -4.04 -1.43
N GLU A 90 11.56 -5.06 -0.72
CA GLU A 90 11.45 -6.45 -1.18
C GLU A 90 9.99 -6.89 -1.32
N SER A 91 9.15 -6.56 -0.34
CA SER A 91 7.73 -6.89 -0.40
C SER A 91 6.94 -6.09 -1.44
N MET A 92 7.35 -4.86 -1.74
CA MET A 92 6.78 -4.05 -2.83
C MET A 92 7.07 -4.72 -4.17
N ASN A 93 8.33 -5.11 -4.41
CA ASN A 93 8.72 -5.81 -5.63
C ASN A 93 7.91 -7.10 -5.83
N ARG A 94 7.79 -7.94 -4.79
CA ARG A 94 6.96 -9.16 -4.87
C ARG A 94 5.47 -8.87 -5.09
N THR A 95 4.98 -7.73 -4.61
CA THR A 95 3.59 -7.31 -4.83
C THR A 95 3.36 -6.96 -6.30
N LEU A 96 4.26 -6.16 -6.87
CA LEU A 96 4.23 -5.78 -8.29
C LEU A 96 4.40 -7.00 -9.22
N GLU A 97 5.32 -7.92 -8.92
CA GLU A 97 5.49 -9.17 -9.69
C GLU A 97 4.22 -10.04 -9.68
N ARG A 98 3.54 -10.14 -8.53
CA ARG A 98 2.29 -10.90 -8.42
C ARG A 98 1.15 -10.21 -9.15
N LEU A 99 1.08 -8.88 -9.08
CA LEU A 99 0.08 -8.08 -9.78
C LEU A 99 0.23 -8.24 -11.30
N ASP A 100 1.44 -8.10 -11.82
CA ASP A 100 1.75 -8.32 -13.24
C ASP A 100 1.34 -9.73 -13.69
N GLY A 101 1.72 -10.75 -12.92
CA GLY A 101 1.33 -12.13 -13.21
C GLY A 101 -0.20 -12.37 -13.15
N LEU A 102 -0.97 -11.62 -12.36
CA LEU A 102 -2.43 -11.70 -12.34
C LEU A 102 -3.03 -11.02 -13.59
N CYS A 103 -2.55 -9.84 -13.94
CA CYS A 103 -2.99 -9.09 -15.11
C CYS A 103 -2.71 -9.85 -16.41
N ALA A 104 -1.51 -10.43 -16.56
CA ALA A 104 -1.13 -11.21 -17.75
C ALA A 104 -1.93 -12.52 -17.90
N ARG A 105 -2.50 -13.03 -16.80
CA ARG A 105 -3.34 -14.25 -16.81
C ARG A 105 -4.82 -13.97 -17.05
N GLN A 106 -5.29 -12.74 -16.89
CA GLN A 106 -6.62 -12.36 -17.33
C GLN A 106 -6.57 -12.09 -18.84
N PRO A 107 -7.22 -12.91 -19.70
CA PRO A 107 -7.44 -12.50 -21.08
C PRO A 107 -8.19 -11.18 -21.03
N GLY A 108 -7.64 -10.15 -21.70
CA GLY A 108 -8.17 -8.79 -21.70
C GLY A 108 -9.69 -8.80 -21.81
N ALA A 109 -10.36 -8.12 -20.89
CA ALA A 109 -11.80 -7.95 -20.94
C ALA A 109 -12.15 -7.45 -22.35
N ALA A 110 -12.73 -8.34 -23.15
CA ALA A 110 -12.97 -8.09 -24.56
C ALA A 110 -13.74 -6.77 -24.69
N ALA A 111 -13.15 -5.83 -25.43
CA ALA A 111 -13.85 -4.64 -25.89
C ALA A 111 -15.18 -5.10 -26.50
N THR A 112 -16.30 -4.69 -25.88
CA THR A 112 -17.62 -4.94 -26.43
C THR A 112 -17.79 -3.97 -27.60
N PRO A 113 -17.92 -4.43 -28.86
CA PRO A 113 -18.25 -3.52 -29.95
C PRO A 113 -19.74 -3.17 -29.86
N ASP A 114 -20.04 -1.89 -30.08
CA ASP A 114 -21.38 -1.32 -30.25
C ASP A 114 -22.04 -1.80 -31.56
#